data_AF-X1HIJ6-F1
#
_entry.id   AF-X1HIJ6-F1
#
_cell.length_a   1.000
_cell.length_b   1.000
_cell.length_c   1.000
_cell.angle_alpha   90.00
_cell.angle_beta   90.00
_cell.angle_gamma   90.00
#
_symmetry.space_group_name_H-M   'P 1'
#
loop_
_entity.id
_entity.type
_entity.pdbx_description
1 polymer ?
#
loop_
_entity_poly.entity_id
_entity_poly.type
_entity_poly.pdbx_seq_one_letter_code
_entity_poly.pdbx_strand_id
1 'polypeptide(L)'
;MNRLKPYKERVNSVYAFFKTFMEILDKDGKRIIRMTEEDRKAVKTQKFFPLNYKLNQEKFKMVNYLGYESSQKISDVSGQPILYYDQNKPFTTKLKWFDQYDPEISIKKPRAYIIPQRWLNVVDNLKRNGVTLEKLEKDFMLQVTVYHIKEFKTSEKAFEKHNLHSNVKVKKSKEQINFRKGDYLLPMNQESNRFVMEVLEPEGENSFFAWNYLPSE
;
A
#
# COMPACT_ATOMS: atom_id res chain seq x y z
N MET A 1 12.81 15.29 12.27
CA MET A 1 14.23 15.69 12.48
C MET A 1 14.68 16.88 11.60
N ASN A 2 14.13 17.10 10.40
CA ASN A 2 14.59 18.19 9.52
C ASN A 2 14.31 19.61 10.06
N ARG A 3 13.26 19.84 10.87
CA ARG A 3 12.89 21.19 11.37
C ARG A 3 13.94 21.84 12.31
N LEU A 4 14.85 21.05 12.87
CA LEU A 4 15.79 21.51 13.91
C LEU A 4 17.14 22.00 13.35
N LYS A 5 17.37 21.88 12.04
CA LYS A 5 18.60 22.32 11.38
C LYS A 5 18.45 23.73 10.81
N PRO A 6 19.54 24.54 10.72
CA PRO A 6 19.53 25.84 10.07
C PRO A 6 18.93 25.77 8.66
N TYR A 7 18.16 26.79 8.25
CA TYR A 7 17.47 26.81 6.95
C TYR A 7 18.41 26.49 5.77
N LYS A 8 19.60 27.10 5.74
CA LYS A 8 20.63 26.84 4.71
C LYS A 8 21.00 25.37 4.61
N GLU A 9 21.20 24.69 5.74
CA GLU A 9 21.53 23.26 5.75
C GLU A 9 20.38 22.39 5.25
N ARG A 10 19.14 22.73 5.61
CA ARG A 10 17.96 22.01 5.12
C ARG A 10 17.84 22.11 3.61
N VAL A 11 18.02 23.31 3.06
CA VAL A 11 18.03 23.55 1.60
C VAL A 11 19.16 22.77 0.94
N ASN A 12 20.38 22.86 1.46
CA ASN A 12 21.53 22.14 0.91
C ASN A 12 21.35 20.63 0.97
N SER A 13 20.74 20.09 2.04
CA SER A 13 20.45 18.66 2.16
C SER A 13 19.45 18.18 1.11
N VAL A 14 18.41 18.96 0.83
CA VAL A 14 17.43 18.64 -0.22
C VAL A 14 18.08 18.75 -1.60
N TYR A 15 18.89 19.78 -1.84
CA TYR A 15 19.66 19.92 -3.07
C TYR A 15 20.61 18.73 -3.31
N ALA A 16 21.38 18.35 -2.29
CA ALA A 16 22.28 17.21 -2.36
C ALA A 16 21.51 15.90 -2.63
N PHE A 17 20.36 15.71 -1.99
CA PHE A 17 19.48 14.56 -2.23
C PHE A 17 19.03 14.46 -3.69
N PHE A 18 18.54 15.56 -4.28
CA PHE A 18 18.17 15.58 -5.70
C PHE A 18 19.36 15.35 -6.62
N LYS A 19 20.53 15.94 -6.30
CA LYS A 19 21.76 15.72 -7.07
C LYS A 19 22.12 14.23 -7.09
N THR A 20 22.10 13.56 -5.93
CA THR A 20 22.36 12.13 -5.82
C THR A 20 21.34 11.29 -6.60
N PHE A 21 20.06 11.68 -6.58
CA PHE A 21 19.05 11.02 -7.41
C PHE A 21 19.35 11.15 -8.90
N MET A 22 19.73 12.34 -9.36
CA MET A 22 20.11 12.55 -10.77
C MET A 22 21.35 11.72 -11.14
N GLU A 23 22.36 11.66 -10.27
CA GLU A 23 23.56 10.82 -10.48
C GLU A 23 23.20 9.33 -10.60
N ILE A 24 22.28 8.83 -9.77
CA ILE A 24 21.79 7.45 -9.85
C ILE A 24 20.99 7.22 -11.14
N LEU A 25 20.11 8.15 -11.52
CA LEU A 25 19.30 8.01 -12.74
C LEU A 25 20.17 8.06 -14.01
N ASP A 26 21.20 8.91 -14.04
CA ASP A 26 22.17 8.95 -15.14
C ASP A 26 22.96 7.63 -15.24
N LYS A 27 23.45 7.14 -14.10
CA LYS A 27 24.25 5.90 -14.04
C LYS A 27 23.44 4.64 -14.32
N ASP A 28 22.29 4.48 -13.67
CA ASP A 28 21.53 3.22 -13.61
C ASP A 28 20.17 3.29 -14.31
N GLY A 29 19.79 4.42 -14.92
CA GLY A 29 18.46 4.63 -15.51
C GLY A 29 18.03 3.54 -16.50
N LYS A 30 18.93 3.14 -17.42
CA LYS A 30 18.66 2.05 -18.37
C LYS A 30 18.39 0.71 -17.66
N ARG A 31 19.14 0.44 -16.58
CA ARG A 31 18.95 -0.77 -15.77
C ARG A 31 17.61 -0.73 -15.03
N ILE A 32 17.24 0.41 -14.44
CA ILE A 32 15.96 0.60 -13.74
C ILE A 32 14.78 0.37 -14.67
N ILE A 33 14.83 0.95 -15.89
CA ILE A 33 13.80 0.76 -16.92
C ILE A 33 13.68 -0.73 -17.26
N ARG A 34 14.80 -1.40 -17.58
CA ARG A 34 14.79 -2.83 -17.92
C ARG A 34 14.19 -3.68 -16.79
N MET A 35 14.62 -3.46 -15.55
CA MET A 35 14.11 -4.20 -14.39
C MET A 35 12.61 -3.97 -14.17
N THR A 36 12.13 -2.75 -14.43
CA THR A 36 10.71 -2.41 -14.32
C THR A 36 9.89 -3.10 -15.41
N GLU A 37 10.39 -3.16 -16.64
CA GLU A 37 9.73 -3.88 -17.74
C GLU A 37 9.68 -5.39 -17.49
N GLU A 38 10.76 -5.96 -16.95
CA GLU A 38 10.83 -7.37 -16.54
C GLU A 38 9.81 -7.67 -15.44
N ASP A 39 9.73 -6.83 -14.40
CA ASP A 39 8.76 -6.96 -13.32
C ASP A 39 7.32 -6.89 -13.83
N ARG A 40 6.99 -5.88 -14.66
CA ARG A 40 5.66 -5.73 -15.28
C ARG A 40 5.28 -6.95 -16.11
N LYS A 41 6.22 -7.55 -16.84
CA LYS A 41 5.99 -8.80 -17.59
C LYS A 41 5.76 -9.98 -16.65
N ALA A 42 6.54 -10.10 -15.57
CA ALA A 42 6.41 -11.17 -14.59
C ALA A 42 5.06 -11.12 -13.85
N VAL A 43 4.59 -9.93 -13.47
CA VAL A 43 3.32 -9.71 -12.77
C VAL A 43 2.11 -10.17 -13.60
N LYS A 44 2.17 -10.11 -14.94
CA LYS A 44 1.11 -10.63 -15.83
C LYS A 44 0.86 -12.12 -15.62
N THR A 45 1.90 -12.91 -15.36
CA THR A 45 1.84 -14.38 -15.26
C THR A 45 1.99 -14.91 -13.83
N GLN A 46 2.32 -14.04 -12.87
CA GLN A 46 2.38 -14.37 -11.44
C GLN A 46 1.09 -15.05 -10.96
N LYS A 47 1.25 -16.13 -10.21
CA LYS A 47 0.15 -17.00 -9.74
C LYS A 47 -0.32 -16.69 -8.32
N PHE A 48 0.58 -16.24 -7.46
CA PHE A 48 0.31 -15.99 -6.04
C PHE A 48 0.77 -14.60 -5.67
N PHE A 49 -0.06 -13.87 -4.94
CA PHE A 49 0.18 -12.50 -4.52
C PHE A 49 0.22 -12.44 -3.00
N PRO A 50 1.40 -12.17 -2.41
CA PRO A 50 1.51 -11.91 -0.97
C PRO A 50 0.86 -10.57 -0.61
N LEU A 51 0.14 -10.54 0.51
CA LEU A 51 -0.51 -9.36 1.09
C LEU A 51 -0.21 -9.25 2.58
N ASN A 52 -0.54 -8.10 3.18
CA ASN A 52 -0.44 -7.81 4.62
C ASN A 52 0.96 -8.10 5.17
N TYR A 53 1.92 -7.27 4.78
CA TYR A 53 3.32 -7.46 5.16
C TYR A 53 3.56 -6.99 6.60
N LYS A 54 4.17 -7.85 7.41
CA LYS A 54 4.50 -7.55 8.81
C LYS A 54 6.00 -7.49 9.02
N LEU A 55 6.42 -6.51 9.83
CA LEU A 55 7.83 -6.34 10.19
C LEU A 55 8.35 -7.59 10.89
N ASN A 56 9.41 -8.18 10.35
CA ASN A 56 10.10 -9.29 10.98
C ASN A 56 10.99 -8.76 12.12
N GLN A 57 10.57 -8.99 13.36
CA GLN A 57 11.28 -8.55 14.56
C GLN A 57 12.43 -9.48 14.99
N GLU A 58 12.62 -10.61 14.32
CA GLU A 58 13.71 -11.53 14.58
C GLU A 58 14.97 -11.16 13.79
N LYS A 59 14.79 -10.56 12.61
CA LYS A 59 15.88 -10.17 11.70
C LYS A 59 16.16 -8.68 11.82
N PHE A 60 17.31 -8.34 12.39
CA PHE A 60 17.77 -6.96 12.53
C PHE A 60 19.24 -6.82 12.21
N LYS A 61 19.63 -5.59 11.88
CA LYS A 61 21.02 -5.17 11.80
C LYS A 61 21.29 -4.15 12.90
N MET A 62 22.47 -4.17 13.48
CA MET A 62 22.88 -3.10 14.39
C MET A 62 23.38 -1.92 13.56
N VAL A 63 22.78 -0.75 13.73
CA VAL A 63 23.20 0.50 13.08
C VAL A 63 23.63 1.50 14.13
N ASN A 64 24.63 2.32 13.79
CA ASN A 64 24.99 3.46 14.61
C ASN A 64 23.97 4.57 14.38
N TYR A 65 23.27 4.96 15.44
CA TYR A 65 22.40 6.12 15.46
C TYR A 65 23.15 7.30 16.07
N LEU A 66 23.28 8.36 15.28
CA LEU A 66 23.87 9.64 15.69
C LEU A 66 22.75 10.56 16.13
N GLY A 67 22.76 10.97 17.39
CA GLY A 67 21.74 11.82 17.99
C GLY A 67 22.34 12.96 18.79
N TYR A 68 21.47 13.82 19.30
CA TYR A 68 21.78 14.86 20.28
C TYR A 68 20.91 14.62 21.50
N GLU A 69 21.44 14.84 22.71
CA GLU A 69 20.64 14.71 23.94
C GLU A 69 19.42 15.64 23.90
N SER A 70 18.26 15.13 24.32
CA SER A 70 17.03 15.90 24.35
C SER A 70 16.69 16.39 25.77
N SER A 71 16.22 17.62 25.89
CA SER A 71 15.66 18.19 27.13
C SER A 71 14.35 18.93 26.84
N GLN A 72 13.70 19.44 27.89
CA GLN A 72 12.54 20.32 27.75
C GLN A 72 12.95 21.77 27.98
N LYS A 73 12.50 22.67 27.10
CA LYS A 73 12.63 24.14 27.21
C LYS A 73 11.23 24.73 27.21
N ILE A 74 11.00 25.85 27.90
CA ILE A 74 9.75 26.60 27.77
C ILE A 74 9.77 27.43 26.48
N SER A 75 8.68 27.40 25.71
CA SER A 75 8.52 28.25 24.53
C SER A 75 8.39 29.72 24.93
N ASP A 76 9.22 30.57 24.35
CA ASP A 76 9.16 32.03 24.55
C ASP A 76 7.88 32.66 23.97
N VAL A 77 7.16 31.93 23.11
CA VAL A 77 5.93 32.39 22.45
C VAL A 77 4.68 31.89 23.15
N SER A 78 4.62 30.60 23.51
CA SER A 78 3.41 29.98 24.06
C SER A 78 3.47 29.66 25.55
N GLY A 79 4.64 29.78 26.19
CA GLY A 79 4.84 29.37 27.58
C GLY A 79 4.75 27.86 27.83
N GLN A 80 4.60 27.04 26.78
CA GLN A 80 4.47 25.59 26.89
C GLN A 80 5.83 24.89 26.79
N PRO A 81 6.01 23.73 27.45
CA PRO A 81 7.22 22.93 27.30
C PRO A 81 7.35 22.40 25.87
N ILE A 82 8.52 22.61 25.27
CA ILE A 82 8.91 22.10 23.96
C ILE A 82 10.12 21.18 24.09
N LEU A 83 10.14 20.16 23.25
CA LEU A 83 11.31 19.29 23.10
C LEU A 83 12.46 20.09 22.46
N TYR A 84 13.61 20.11 23.13
CA TYR A 84 14.84 20.74 22.68
C TYR A 84 15.93 19.68 22.54
N TYR A 85 16.78 19.81 21.53
CA TYR A 85 17.92 18.92 21.31
C TYR A 85 19.21 19.73 21.40
N ASP A 86 20.11 19.35 22.31
CA ASP A 86 21.35 20.08 22.57
C ASP A 86 22.43 19.70 21.54
N GLN A 87 22.66 20.60 20.59
CA GLN A 87 23.64 20.40 19.52
C GLN A 87 25.09 20.27 20.03
N ASN A 88 25.36 20.66 21.27
CA ASN A 88 26.69 20.52 21.89
C ASN A 88 26.90 19.16 22.59
N LYS A 89 25.85 18.33 22.68
CA LYS A 89 25.90 17.01 23.30
C LYS A 89 25.52 15.91 22.30
N PRO A 90 26.35 15.68 21.26
CA PRO A 90 26.14 14.57 20.36
C PRO A 90 26.39 13.25 21.09
N PHE A 91 25.59 12.25 20.79
CA PHE A 91 25.83 10.88 21.23
C PHE A 91 25.73 9.92 20.05
N THR A 92 26.41 8.79 20.19
CA THR A 92 26.27 7.65 19.28
C THR A 92 25.78 6.46 20.08
N THR A 93 24.69 5.84 19.62
CA THR A 93 24.19 4.60 20.22
C THR A 93 23.92 3.56 19.15
N LYS A 94 24.01 2.28 19.50
CA LYS A 94 23.68 1.19 18.58
C LYS A 94 22.20 0.85 18.70
N LEU A 95 21.47 0.92 17.59
CA LEU A 95 20.06 0.55 17.51
C LEU A 95 19.85 -0.68 16.65
N LYS A 96 18.85 -1.49 17.00
CA LYS A 96 18.33 -2.53 16.12
C LYS A 96 17.54 -1.86 14.99
N TRP A 97 17.99 -2.06 13.76
CA TRP A 97 17.30 -1.65 12.54
C TRP A 97 16.62 -2.86 11.91
N PHE A 98 15.30 -2.80 11.79
CA PHE A 98 14.48 -3.84 11.19
C PHE A 98 14.05 -3.36 9.80
N ASP A 99 14.50 -4.06 8.75
CA ASP A 99 14.22 -3.71 7.34
C ASP A 99 13.58 -4.85 6.54
N GLN A 100 13.21 -5.95 7.20
CA GLN A 100 12.62 -7.11 6.57
C GLN A 100 11.16 -7.27 6.95
N TYR A 101 10.34 -7.62 5.97
CA TYR A 101 8.91 -7.82 6.13
C TYR A 101 8.51 -9.16 5.52
N ASP A 102 7.72 -9.93 6.26
CA ASP A 102 7.17 -11.20 5.80
C ASP A 102 5.67 -11.04 5.50
N PRO A 103 5.15 -11.68 4.44
CA PRO A 103 3.73 -11.61 4.12
C PRO A 103 2.93 -12.47 5.10
N GLU A 104 1.82 -11.95 5.62
CA GLU A 104 0.92 -12.73 6.48
C GLU A 104 0.04 -13.69 5.68
N ILE A 105 -0.38 -13.30 4.47
CA ILE A 105 -1.21 -14.14 3.59
C ILE A 105 -0.70 -14.12 2.15
N SER A 106 -1.05 -15.15 1.38
CA SER A 106 -0.75 -15.25 -0.04
C SER A 106 -1.94 -15.80 -0.80
N ILE A 107 -2.45 -15.02 -1.75
CA ILE A 107 -3.68 -15.33 -2.47
C ILE A 107 -3.37 -15.76 -3.91
N LYS A 108 -4.00 -16.85 -4.35
CA LYS A 108 -3.92 -17.31 -5.74
C LYS A 108 -4.72 -16.38 -6.64
N LYS A 109 -4.06 -15.81 -7.65
CA LYS A 109 -4.66 -14.97 -8.67
C LYS A 109 -5.81 -15.71 -9.40
N PRO A 110 -7.02 -15.13 -9.48
CA PRO A 110 -8.10 -15.72 -10.28
C PRO A 110 -7.83 -15.50 -11.78
N ARG A 111 -8.71 -16.05 -12.63
CA ARG A 111 -8.66 -15.78 -14.08
C ARG A 111 -9.14 -14.37 -14.41
N ALA A 112 -10.17 -13.93 -13.70
CA ALA A 112 -10.78 -12.61 -13.83
C ALA A 112 -11.57 -12.29 -12.56
N TYR A 113 -11.88 -11.01 -12.37
CA TYR A 113 -12.95 -10.54 -11.48
C TYR A 113 -14.14 -10.07 -12.32
N ILE A 114 -15.33 -10.09 -11.74
CA ILE A 114 -16.51 -9.44 -12.32
C ILE A 114 -17.02 -8.41 -11.32
N ILE A 115 -17.22 -7.18 -11.80
CA ILE A 115 -17.57 -6.01 -11.00
C ILE A 115 -18.95 -5.52 -11.46
N PRO A 116 -19.98 -5.60 -10.62
CA PRO A 116 -21.29 -5.05 -10.92
C PRO A 116 -21.24 -3.57 -11.33
N GLN A 117 -22.01 -3.18 -12.34
CA GLN A 117 -22.01 -1.82 -12.88
C GLN A 117 -22.43 -0.74 -11.87
N ARG A 118 -23.13 -1.13 -10.80
CA ARG A 118 -23.55 -0.25 -9.70
C ARG A 118 -22.39 0.27 -8.86
N TRP A 119 -21.22 -0.38 -8.87
CA TRP A 119 -20.06 0.03 -8.09
C TRP A 119 -19.20 1.04 -8.87
N LEU A 120 -19.81 2.17 -9.24
CA LEU A 120 -19.19 3.20 -10.09
C LEU A 120 -17.86 3.71 -9.49
N ASN A 121 -17.83 3.98 -8.18
CA ASN A 121 -16.61 4.46 -7.51
C ASN A 121 -15.45 3.46 -7.61
N VAL A 122 -15.73 2.15 -7.52
CA VAL A 122 -14.73 1.09 -7.66
C VAL A 122 -14.23 1.02 -9.09
N VAL A 123 -15.14 1.02 -10.06
CA VAL A 123 -14.81 1.00 -11.50
C VAL A 123 -13.96 2.22 -11.89
N ASP A 124 -14.32 3.41 -11.42
CA ASP A 124 -13.59 4.64 -11.71
C ASP A 124 -12.19 4.63 -11.08
N ASN A 125 -12.04 4.14 -9.85
CA ASN A 125 -10.73 4.00 -9.21
C ASN A 125 -9.83 3.01 -9.97
N LEU A 126 -10.38 1.87 -10.40
CA LEU A 126 -9.65 0.89 -11.20
C LEU A 126 -9.17 1.51 -12.53
N LYS A 127 -10.05 2.20 -13.26
CA LYS A 127 -9.70 2.87 -14.52
C LYS A 127 -8.63 3.95 -14.34
N ARG A 128 -8.73 4.77 -13.28
CA ARG A 128 -7.71 5.80 -12.96
C ARG A 128 -6.32 5.20 -12.70
N ASN A 129 -6.27 3.96 -12.22
CA ASN A 129 -5.04 3.21 -11.98
C ASN A 129 -4.64 2.32 -13.18
N GLY A 130 -5.19 2.57 -14.37
CA GLY A 130 -4.80 1.86 -15.60
C GLY A 130 -5.26 0.41 -15.68
N VAL A 131 -6.26 0.02 -14.88
CA VAL A 131 -6.86 -1.32 -14.97
C VAL A 131 -7.77 -1.39 -16.19
N THR A 132 -7.53 -2.39 -17.02
CA THR A 132 -8.37 -2.71 -18.17
C THR A 132 -9.61 -3.46 -17.72
N LEU A 133 -10.77 -2.97 -18.13
CA LEU A 133 -12.09 -3.53 -17.86
C LEU A 133 -12.85 -3.70 -19.17
N GLU A 134 -13.48 -4.86 -19.34
CA GLU A 134 -14.33 -5.18 -20.48
C GLU A 134 -15.80 -5.15 -20.03
N LYS A 135 -16.63 -4.38 -20.73
CA LYS A 135 -18.07 -4.32 -20.39
C LYS A 135 -18.78 -5.54 -20.95
N LEU A 136 -19.65 -6.15 -20.16
CA LEU A 136 -20.41 -7.31 -20.58
C LEU A 136 -21.55 -6.89 -21.53
N GLU A 137 -21.60 -7.51 -22.71
CA GLU A 137 -22.56 -7.15 -23.77
C GLU A 137 -23.92 -7.85 -23.64
N LYS A 138 -23.98 -8.91 -22.83
CA LYS A 138 -25.19 -9.69 -22.58
C LYS A 138 -25.19 -10.25 -21.16
N ASP A 139 -26.39 -10.58 -20.70
CA ASP A 139 -26.58 -11.31 -19.46
C ASP A 139 -26.01 -12.74 -19.62
N PHE A 140 -25.38 -13.26 -18.59
CA PHE A 140 -25.00 -14.67 -18.53
C PHE A 140 -24.91 -15.16 -17.09
N MET A 141 -25.00 -16.46 -16.95
CA MET A 141 -24.86 -17.14 -15.67
C MET A 141 -23.53 -17.88 -15.63
N LEU A 142 -22.73 -17.68 -14.58
CA LEU A 142 -21.41 -18.31 -14.47
C LEU A 142 -21.18 -18.82 -13.04
N GLN A 143 -20.51 -19.99 -12.94
CA GLN A 143 -20.01 -20.47 -11.66
C GLN A 143 -18.77 -19.67 -11.28
N VAL A 144 -18.83 -18.97 -10.16
CA VAL A 144 -17.75 -18.12 -9.65
C VAL A 144 -17.39 -18.47 -8.22
N THR A 145 -16.24 -18.00 -7.76
CA THR A 145 -15.90 -18.01 -6.33
C THR A 145 -16.42 -16.74 -5.67
N VAL A 146 -17.25 -16.90 -4.65
CA VAL A 146 -17.80 -15.79 -3.86
C VAL A 146 -17.10 -15.74 -2.51
N TYR A 147 -16.78 -14.53 -2.07
CA TYR A 147 -16.23 -14.24 -0.76
C TYR A 147 -17.36 -13.80 0.16
N HIS A 148 -17.52 -14.50 1.27
CA HIS A 148 -18.46 -14.15 2.34
C HIS A 148 -17.67 -13.56 3.50
N ILE A 149 -17.92 -12.29 3.82
CA ILE A 149 -17.30 -11.65 4.99
C ILE A 149 -17.85 -12.33 6.25
N LYS A 150 -16.96 -12.86 7.09
CA LYS A 150 -17.29 -13.54 8.35
C LYS A 150 -17.14 -12.64 9.54
N GLU A 151 -16.00 -11.97 9.62
CA GLU A 151 -15.63 -11.13 10.75
C GLU A 151 -14.79 -9.97 10.23
N PHE A 152 -14.94 -8.79 10.83
CA PHE A 152 -14.06 -7.64 10.64
C PHE A 152 -14.26 -6.68 11.83
N LYS A 153 -13.34 -5.73 11.98
CA LYS A 153 -13.45 -4.61 12.94
C LYS A 153 -13.49 -3.30 12.19
N THR A 154 -14.32 -2.36 12.62
CA THR A 154 -14.39 -1.02 12.03
C THR A 154 -13.77 0.00 12.96
N SER A 155 -12.92 0.89 12.43
CA SER A 155 -12.37 2.01 13.19
C SER A 155 -13.47 2.95 13.66
N GLU A 156 -13.44 3.33 14.94
CA GLU A 156 -14.35 4.33 15.51
C GLU A 156 -14.08 5.75 14.99
N LYS A 157 -12.83 6.01 14.60
CA LYS A 157 -12.41 7.30 14.06
C LYS A 157 -12.27 7.20 12.55
N ALA A 158 -12.94 8.13 11.85
CA ALA A 158 -12.77 8.28 10.42
C ALA A 158 -11.34 8.75 10.11
N PHE A 159 -10.72 8.11 9.13
CA PHE A 159 -9.45 8.53 8.53
C PHE A 159 -9.70 8.87 7.06
N GLU A 160 -9.36 10.09 6.64
CA GLU A 160 -9.63 10.57 5.27
C GLU A 160 -11.09 10.39 4.81
N LYS A 161 -12.05 10.50 5.73
CA LYS A 161 -13.51 10.27 5.53
C LYS A 161 -13.92 8.79 5.38
N HIS A 162 -13.02 7.85 5.68
CA HIS A 162 -13.30 6.41 5.67
C HIS A 162 -13.28 5.83 7.09
N ASN A 163 -14.21 4.92 7.37
CA ASN A 163 -14.19 4.09 8.58
C ASN A 163 -13.55 2.75 8.21
N LEU A 164 -12.24 2.64 8.42
CA LEU A 164 -11.46 1.50 7.94
C LEU A 164 -11.87 0.19 8.60
N HIS A 165 -12.00 -0.87 7.80
CA HIS A 165 -12.15 -2.24 8.27
C HIS A 165 -10.78 -2.93 8.42
N SER A 166 -10.62 -3.72 9.47
CA SER A 166 -9.41 -4.49 9.77
C SER A 166 -9.75 -5.89 10.26
N ASN A 167 -8.76 -6.77 10.31
CA ASN A 167 -8.91 -8.18 10.71
C ASN A 167 -10.03 -8.90 9.95
N VAL A 168 -10.15 -8.61 8.65
CA VAL A 168 -11.19 -9.17 7.80
C VAL A 168 -10.94 -10.67 7.62
N LYS A 169 -11.93 -11.49 7.95
CA LYS A 169 -11.94 -12.93 7.68
C LYS A 169 -13.05 -13.25 6.71
N VAL A 170 -12.76 -14.15 5.78
CA VAL A 170 -13.72 -14.54 4.74
C VAL A 170 -13.91 -16.05 4.67
N LYS A 171 -15.07 -16.47 4.17
CA LYS A 171 -15.33 -17.84 3.71
C LYS A 171 -15.53 -17.82 2.20
N LYS A 172 -14.89 -18.73 1.48
CA LYS A 172 -15.05 -18.86 0.03
C LYS A 172 -16.05 -19.98 -0.30
N SER A 173 -16.90 -19.76 -1.29
CA SER A 173 -17.84 -20.75 -1.84
C SER A 173 -17.82 -20.69 -3.36
N LYS A 174 -18.25 -21.77 -4.02
CA LYS A 174 -18.53 -21.76 -5.46
C LYS A 174 -20.03 -21.61 -5.65
N GLU A 175 -20.44 -20.58 -6.37
CA GLU A 175 -21.85 -20.24 -6.54
C GLU A 175 -22.14 -19.89 -7.98
N GLN A 176 -23.37 -20.17 -8.39
CA GLN A 176 -23.88 -19.83 -9.71
C GLN A 176 -24.51 -18.44 -9.63
N ILE A 177 -23.88 -17.45 -10.26
CA ILE A 177 -24.31 -16.05 -10.19
C ILE A 177 -24.74 -15.56 -11.58
N ASN A 178 -25.85 -14.81 -11.62
CA ASN A 178 -26.30 -14.10 -12.81
C ASN A 178 -25.60 -12.75 -12.91
N PHE A 179 -24.92 -12.52 -14.02
CA PHE A 179 -24.31 -11.24 -14.37
C PHE A 179 -25.15 -10.55 -15.43
N ARG A 180 -25.23 -9.23 -15.35
CA ARG A 180 -26.05 -8.42 -16.25
C ARG A 180 -25.20 -7.78 -17.33
N LYS A 181 -25.82 -7.52 -18.47
CA LYS A 181 -25.31 -6.58 -19.47
C LYS A 181 -24.94 -5.28 -18.76
N GLY A 182 -23.72 -4.83 -19.01
CA GLY A 182 -23.15 -3.62 -18.46
C GLY A 182 -22.26 -3.79 -17.24
N ASP A 183 -22.26 -4.94 -16.59
CA ASP A 183 -21.24 -5.30 -15.58
C ASP A 183 -19.85 -5.38 -16.24
N TYR A 184 -18.78 -5.32 -15.44
CA TYR A 184 -17.40 -5.26 -15.95
C TYR A 184 -16.63 -6.55 -15.65
N LEU A 185 -16.08 -7.18 -16.69
CA LEU A 185 -15.08 -8.23 -16.58
C LEU A 185 -13.68 -7.60 -16.49
N LEU A 186 -12.93 -7.99 -15.47
CA LEU A 186 -11.54 -7.58 -15.26
C LEU A 186 -10.64 -8.80 -15.47
N PRO A 187 -9.99 -8.95 -16.63
CA PRO A 187 -9.09 -10.08 -16.89
C PRO A 187 -7.75 -9.92 -16.15
N MET A 188 -7.24 -11.01 -15.56
CA MET A 188 -6.04 -11.01 -14.71
C MET A 188 -4.74 -11.35 -15.47
N ASN A 189 -4.58 -10.79 -16.66
CA ASN A 189 -3.42 -10.95 -17.56
C ASN A 189 -2.76 -9.60 -17.92
N GLN A 190 -2.80 -8.63 -16.99
CA GLN A 190 -2.36 -7.24 -17.21
C GLN A 190 -1.28 -6.80 -16.20
N GLU A 191 -0.61 -5.68 -16.47
CA GLU A 191 0.49 -5.14 -15.63
C GLU A 191 -0.01 -4.68 -14.26
N SER A 192 -1.28 -4.28 -14.19
CA SER A 192 -1.95 -3.84 -12.97
C SER A 192 -2.38 -4.98 -12.04
N ASN A 193 -2.07 -6.25 -12.36
CA ASN A 193 -2.50 -7.39 -11.52
C ASN A 193 -2.10 -7.24 -10.05
N ARG A 194 -0.90 -6.72 -9.74
CA ARG A 194 -0.47 -6.50 -8.34
C ARG A 194 -1.40 -5.52 -7.63
N PHE A 195 -1.74 -4.42 -8.29
CA PHE A 195 -2.69 -3.44 -7.76
C PHE A 195 -4.09 -4.04 -7.60
N VAL A 196 -4.57 -4.77 -8.62
CA VAL A 196 -5.90 -5.40 -8.58
C VAL A 196 -6.02 -6.40 -7.43
N MET A 197 -5.01 -7.25 -7.22
CA MET A 197 -4.99 -8.21 -6.10
C MET A 197 -4.96 -7.49 -4.75
N GLU A 198 -4.27 -6.35 -4.64
CA GLU A 198 -4.23 -5.55 -3.41
C GLU A 198 -5.60 -4.94 -3.08
N VAL A 199 -6.30 -4.40 -4.09
CA VAL A 199 -7.54 -3.63 -3.87
C VAL A 199 -8.82 -4.47 -3.90
N LEU A 200 -8.84 -5.62 -4.60
CA LEU A 200 -10.04 -6.45 -4.74
C LEU A 200 -10.11 -7.65 -3.79
N GLU A 201 -9.01 -8.04 -3.16
CA GLU A 201 -9.04 -9.12 -2.17
C GLU A 201 -9.44 -8.59 -0.79
N PRO A 202 -10.59 -8.98 -0.22
CA PRO A 202 -11.14 -8.35 0.99
C PRO A 202 -10.29 -8.54 2.25
N GLU A 203 -9.44 -9.57 2.26
CA GLU A 203 -8.50 -9.82 3.37
C GLU A 203 -7.29 -8.88 3.33
N GLY A 204 -7.08 -8.13 2.24
CA GLY A 204 -6.02 -7.14 2.10
C GLY A 204 -6.30 -5.86 2.89
N GLU A 205 -5.30 -5.36 3.61
CA GLU A 205 -5.39 -4.12 4.41
C GLU A 205 -5.66 -2.86 3.58
N ASN A 206 -5.30 -2.86 2.29
CA ASN A 206 -5.57 -1.77 1.36
C ASN A 206 -6.73 -2.07 0.40
N SER A 207 -7.54 -3.08 0.70
CA SER A 207 -8.65 -3.46 -0.15
C SER A 207 -9.77 -2.42 -0.16
N PHE A 208 -10.55 -2.37 -1.24
CA PHE A 208 -11.76 -1.55 -1.28
C PHE A 208 -12.74 -1.91 -0.18
N PHE A 209 -12.74 -3.16 0.29
CA PHE A 209 -13.49 -3.55 1.48
C PHE A 209 -12.89 -2.92 2.74
N ALA A 210 -11.58 -3.04 2.97
CA ALA A 210 -10.88 -2.39 4.10
C ALA A 210 -11.13 -0.86 4.13
N TRP A 211 -11.20 -0.23 2.96
CA TRP A 211 -11.45 1.21 2.84
C TRP A 211 -12.93 1.59 2.79
N ASN A 212 -13.85 0.67 3.05
CA ASN A 212 -15.31 0.91 3.06
C ASN A 212 -15.85 1.51 1.73
N TYR A 213 -15.29 1.08 0.59
CA TYR A 213 -15.83 1.37 -0.76
C TYR A 213 -16.87 0.35 -1.20
N LEU A 214 -16.84 -0.85 -0.60
CA LEU A 214 -17.79 -1.92 -0.85
C LEU A 214 -18.70 -2.09 0.37
N PRO A 215 -20.00 -2.37 0.17
CA PRO A 215 -20.90 -2.65 1.28
C PRO A 215 -20.46 -3.91 2.04
N SER A 216 -20.76 -3.94 3.33
CA SER A 216 -20.53 -5.10 4.21
C SER A 216 -21.73 -6.04 4.34
N GLU A 217 -22.83 -5.74 3.64
CA GLU A 217 -24.09 -6.49 3.62
C GLU A 217 -24.27 -7.29 2.32
#